data_AF-T1A7U3-F1
#
_entry.id   AF-T1A7U3-F1
#
_cell.length_a   1.000
_cell.length_b   1.000
_cell.length_c   1.000
_cell.angle_alpha   90.00
_cell.angle_beta   90.00
_cell.angle_gamma   90.00
#
_symmetry.space_group_name_H-M   'P 1'
#
loop_
_entity.id
_entity.type
_entity.pdbx_description
1 polymer ?
#
loop_
_entity_poly.entity_id
_entity_poly.type
_entity_poly.pdbx_seq_one_letter_code
_entity_poly.pdbx_strand_id
1 'polypeptide(L)'
;AVRCLIHAGATGVAAAVQKIQVIGQARCDTALFLARFLKGASVHAVWSEFYDQDRQRWSKARLLLATETGLDAEEILRLYARHWGIEPLFHNLKRWWGANNLWQQKRTVLELWMQIRSTAYTLVQLLSLVAEESFPMTVVAPWRNGQPLTGGLVAQWLRMEFTGVAFRDGFNRKSSIFAFPEQRGDPRLRL
;
A
#
# COMPACT_ATOMS: atom_id res chain seq x y z
N ALA A 1 4.61 -15.25 6.19
CA ALA A 1 5.26 -13.95 5.90
C ALA A 1 6.68 -14.24 5.43
N VAL A 2 6.95 -14.07 4.13
CA VAL A 2 8.28 -14.34 3.55
C VAL A 2 9.26 -13.28 4.05
N ARG A 3 10.25 -13.68 4.85
CA ARG A 3 11.36 -12.80 5.26
C ARG A 3 12.48 -12.90 4.23
N CYS A 4 12.42 -12.09 3.17
CA CYS A 4 13.55 -11.89 2.27
C CYS A 4 14.51 -10.87 2.89
N LEU A 5 15.73 -11.28 3.20
CA LEU A 5 16.84 -10.37 3.53
C LEU A 5 17.60 -10.06 2.25
N ILE A 6 17.85 -8.78 1.97
CA ILE A 6 18.59 -8.35 0.77
C ILE A 6 19.85 -7.61 1.22
N HIS A 7 20.97 -7.91 0.58
CA HIS A 7 22.12 -7.01 0.52
C HIS A 7 22.11 -6.32 -0.85
N ALA A 8 21.48 -5.14 -0.96
CA ALA A 8 21.42 -4.37 -2.20
C ALA A 8 22.13 -3.03 -2.03
N GLY A 9 23.26 -2.87 -2.70
CA GLY A 9 23.84 -1.56 -2.99
C GLY A 9 22.89 -0.78 -3.91
N ALA A 10 22.45 0.38 -3.44
CA ALA A 10 21.57 1.28 -4.16
C ALA A 10 22.19 1.67 -5.52
N THR A 11 21.45 1.45 -6.62
CA THR A 11 21.35 2.36 -7.77
C THR A 11 20.50 1.74 -8.89
N GLY A 12 19.43 2.44 -9.27
CA GLY A 12 18.88 2.45 -10.62
C GLY A 12 17.87 1.37 -11.02
N VAL A 13 16.68 1.34 -10.42
CA VAL A 13 15.47 0.73 -11.04
C VAL A 13 14.22 1.52 -10.61
N ALA A 14 14.12 2.79 -11.01
CA ALA A 14 13.02 3.68 -10.61
C ALA A 14 11.90 3.82 -11.67
N ALA A 15 11.88 2.99 -12.72
CA ALA A 15 10.98 3.20 -13.87
C ALA A 15 10.04 2.03 -14.23
N ALA A 16 10.01 0.92 -13.48
CA ALA A 16 9.33 -0.30 -13.93
C ALA A 16 8.16 -0.77 -13.04
N VAL A 17 7.44 0.14 -12.37
CA VAL A 17 6.49 -0.22 -11.29
C VAL A 17 5.03 -0.47 -11.75
N GLN A 18 4.75 -0.53 -13.05
CA GLN A 18 3.38 -0.88 -13.53
C GLN A 18 3.29 -2.03 -14.52
N LYS A 19 4.41 -2.68 -14.84
CA LYS A 19 4.47 -3.87 -15.69
C LYS A 19 5.53 -4.84 -15.17
N ILE A 20 5.22 -5.58 -14.10
CA ILE A 20 5.89 -6.87 -13.84
C ILE A 20 4.97 -7.98 -14.35
N GLN A 21 4.60 -7.86 -15.62
CA GLN A 21 4.69 -9.02 -16.49
C GLN A 21 6.20 -9.21 -16.66
N VAL A 22 6.73 -10.42 -16.57
CA VAL A 22 8.14 -10.66 -16.91
C VAL A 22 8.26 -10.41 -18.43
N ILE A 23 8.47 -9.17 -18.86
CA ILE A 23 8.69 -8.76 -20.26
C ILE A 23 10.19 -8.88 -20.60
N GLY A 24 11.02 -9.35 -19.67
CA GLY A 24 12.48 -9.46 -19.83
C GLY A 24 13.00 -10.85 -19.48
N GLN A 25 14.19 -11.18 -19.97
CA GLN A 25 14.87 -12.43 -19.65
C GLN A 25 15.52 -12.35 -18.27
N ALA A 26 15.36 -13.40 -17.46
CA ALA A 26 16.03 -13.56 -16.17
C ALA A 26 16.82 -14.86 -16.14
N ARG A 27 18.00 -14.83 -15.51
CA ARG A 27 18.80 -16.02 -15.20
C ARG A 27 18.81 -16.22 -13.70
N CYS A 28 18.60 -17.46 -13.28
CA CYS A 28 18.53 -17.83 -11.88
C CYS A 28 19.43 -19.04 -11.62
N ASP A 29 20.33 -18.90 -10.66
CA ASP A 29 21.05 -20.03 -10.07
C ASP A 29 20.56 -20.24 -8.63
N THR A 30 20.47 -21.49 -8.19
CA THR A 30 19.91 -21.81 -6.87
C THR A 30 20.73 -22.81 -6.09
N ALA A 31 20.63 -22.72 -4.77
CA ALA A 31 21.13 -23.73 -3.85
C ALA A 31 20.42 -23.67 -2.49
N LEU A 32 20.42 -24.80 -1.78
CA LEU A 32 19.89 -24.92 -0.43
C LEU A 32 21.01 -24.83 0.60
N PHE A 33 20.82 -24.01 1.64
CA PHE A 33 21.81 -23.79 2.68
C PHE A 33 21.17 -23.78 4.07
N LEU A 34 22.00 -23.96 5.10
CA LEU A 34 21.62 -23.66 6.49
C LEU A 34 22.12 -22.26 6.85
N ALA A 35 21.19 -21.33 7.10
CA ALA A 35 21.53 -19.95 7.42
C ALA A 35 21.83 -19.80 8.92
N ARG A 36 23.11 -19.57 9.25
CA ARG A 36 23.55 -19.35 10.65
C ARG A 36 22.82 -18.19 11.33
N PHE A 37 22.59 -17.09 10.61
CA PHE A 37 21.88 -15.92 11.14
C PHE A 37 20.37 -16.18 11.37
N LEU A 38 19.82 -17.24 10.79
CA LEU A 38 18.48 -17.76 11.08
C LEU A 38 18.53 -19.00 12.00
N LYS A 39 19.53 -19.06 12.89
CA LYS A 39 19.69 -20.17 13.86
C LYS A 39 19.78 -21.55 13.19
N GLY A 40 20.38 -21.62 12.01
CA GLY A 40 20.54 -22.87 11.26
C GLY A 40 19.32 -23.29 10.44
N ALA A 41 18.32 -22.42 10.25
CA ALA A 41 17.18 -22.72 9.39
C ALA A 41 17.61 -22.99 7.94
N SER A 42 16.93 -23.91 7.27
CA SER A 42 17.11 -24.17 5.84
C SER A 42 16.58 -22.99 5.02
N VAL A 43 17.35 -22.58 4.02
CA VAL A 43 17.07 -21.43 3.18
C VAL A 43 17.39 -21.77 1.73
N HIS A 44 16.49 -21.41 0.84
CA HIS A 44 16.68 -21.40 -0.60
C HIS A 44 17.33 -20.08 -1.00
N ALA A 45 18.58 -20.17 -1.47
CA ALA A 45 19.31 -19.05 -2.04
C ALA A 45 19.11 -19.01 -3.55
N VAL A 46 18.70 -17.86 -4.06
CA VAL A 46 18.44 -17.61 -5.48
C VAL A 46 19.28 -16.43 -5.92
N TRP A 47 20.24 -16.66 -6.81
CA TRP A 47 20.98 -15.60 -7.50
C TRP A 47 20.25 -15.27 -8.79
N SER A 48 19.80 -14.03 -8.93
CA SER A 48 19.07 -13.57 -10.11
C SER A 48 19.81 -12.46 -10.84
N GLU A 49 19.84 -12.56 -12.17
CA GLU A 49 20.27 -11.51 -13.10
C GLU A 49 19.16 -11.20 -14.09
N PHE A 50 18.94 -9.92 -14.38
CA PHE A 50 17.93 -9.47 -15.33
C PHE A 50 18.60 -8.86 -16.55
N TYR A 51 18.10 -9.19 -17.73
CA TYR A 51 18.56 -8.59 -18.97
C TYR A 51 17.95 -7.20 -19.16
N ASP A 52 18.81 -6.18 -19.26
CA ASP A 52 18.44 -4.80 -19.55
C ASP A 52 18.45 -4.60 -21.07
N GLN A 53 17.27 -4.49 -21.68
CA GLN A 53 17.12 -4.32 -23.13
C GLN A 53 17.71 -2.98 -23.63
N ASP A 54 17.62 -1.91 -22.83
CA ASP A 54 18.13 -0.60 -23.25
C ASP A 54 19.66 -0.58 -23.25
N ARG A 55 20.27 -1.28 -22.29
CA ARG A 55 21.73 -1.33 -22.13
C ARG A 55 22.38 -2.57 -22.73
N GLN A 56 21.59 -3.47 -23.32
CA GLN A 56 22.01 -4.73 -23.93
C GLN A 56 22.96 -5.56 -23.02
N ARG A 57 22.73 -5.55 -21.71
CA ARG A 57 23.60 -6.23 -20.73
C ARG A 57 22.82 -6.84 -19.59
N TRP A 58 23.40 -7.86 -18.97
CA TRP A 58 22.90 -8.43 -17.73
C TRP A 58 23.15 -7.47 -16.56
N SER A 59 22.15 -7.33 -15.69
CA SER A 59 22.29 -6.64 -14.41
C SER A 59 23.27 -7.39 -13.52
N LYS A 60 23.85 -6.70 -12.53
CA LYS A 60 24.61 -7.38 -11.46
C LYS A 60 23.75 -8.45 -10.78
N ALA A 61 24.32 -9.63 -10.57
CA ALA A 61 23.71 -10.70 -9.78
C ALA A 61 23.23 -10.19 -8.40
N ARG A 62 22.00 -10.57 -8.05
CA ARG A 62 21.38 -10.25 -6.75
C ARG A 62 20.99 -11.54 -6.06
N LEU A 63 21.30 -11.64 -4.78
CA LEU A 63 20.95 -12.79 -3.95
C LEU A 63 19.63 -12.55 -3.21
N LEU A 64 18.69 -13.46 -3.36
CA LEU A 64 17.47 -13.57 -2.58
C LEU A 64 17.56 -14.81 -1.69
N LEU A 65 17.13 -14.67 -0.43
CA LEU A 65 17.08 -15.75 0.54
C LEU A 65 15.62 -15.99 0.94
N ALA A 66 15.12 -17.20 0.72
CA ALA A 66 13.76 -17.59 1.06
C ALA A 66 13.75 -18.79 2.04
N THR A 67 12.93 -18.72 3.08
CA THR A 67 12.71 -19.84 4.00
C THR A 67 11.78 -20.92 3.41
N GLU A 68 11.02 -20.57 2.37
CA GLU A 68 10.14 -21.48 1.65
C GLU A 68 10.97 -22.31 0.67
N THR A 69 11.57 -23.40 1.15
CA THR A 69 12.48 -24.25 0.37
C THR A 69 11.78 -25.08 -0.71
N GLY A 70 10.45 -25.21 -0.64
CA GLY A 70 9.65 -25.93 -1.63
C GLY A 70 9.25 -25.11 -2.86
N LEU A 71 9.54 -23.80 -2.88
CA LEU A 71 9.23 -22.93 -4.01
C LEU A 71 10.37 -22.92 -5.03
N ASP A 72 10.02 -22.85 -6.31
CA ASP A 72 11.00 -22.67 -7.37
C ASP A 72 11.59 -21.24 -7.38
N ALA A 73 12.76 -21.11 -7.99
CA ALA A 73 13.48 -19.84 -8.16
C ALA A 73 12.57 -18.75 -8.77
N GLU A 74 11.79 -19.10 -9.80
CA GLU A 74 10.93 -18.15 -10.48
C GLU A 74 9.76 -17.70 -9.57
N GLU A 75 9.19 -18.62 -8.79
CA GLU A 75 8.13 -18.30 -7.85
C GLU A 75 8.62 -17.39 -6.73
N ILE A 76 9.80 -17.67 -6.18
CA ILE A 76 10.45 -16.81 -5.18
C ILE A 76 10.66 -15.40 -5.76
N LEU A 77 11.13 -15.31 -7.01
CA LEU A 77 11.36 -14.03 -7.68
C LEU A 77 10.07 -13.25 -7.90
N ARG A 78 9.00 -13.93 -8.37
CA ARG A 78 7.67 -13.34 -8.56
C ARG A 78 7.06 -12.86 -7.25
N LEU A 79 7.20 -13.63 -6.17
CA LEU A 79 6.74 -13.22 -4.84
C LEU A 79 7.53 -12.02 -4.32
N TYR A 80 8.86 -12.04 -4.50
CA TYR A 80 9.71 -10.93 -4.12
C TYR A 80 9.37 -9.64 -4.90
N ALA A 81 9.04 -9.74 -6.19
CA ALA A 81 8.62 -8.61 -7.00
C ALA A 81 7.40 -7.86 -6.41
N ARG A 82 6.48 -8.57 -5.74
CA ARG A 82 5.32 -7.97 -5.08
C ARG A 82 5.70 -7.04 -3.92
N HIS A 83 6.92 -7.17 -3.36
CA HIS A 83 7.42 -6.29 -2.31
C HIS A 83 7.36 -4.81 -2.72
N TRP A 84 7.63 -4.48 -3.99
CA TRP A 84 7.57 -3.11 -4.51
C TRP A 84 6.17 -2.49 -4.42
N GLY A 85 5.11 -3.30 -4.29
CA GLY A 85 3.75 -2.81 -4.04
C GLY A 85 3.60 -2.01 -2.74
N ILE A 86 4.57 -2.08 -1.81
CA ILE A 86 4.57 -1.25 -0.60
C ILE A 86 5.04 0.19 -0.85
N GLU A 87 5.77 0.46 -1.94
CA GLU A 87 6.32 1.79 -2.19
C GLU A 87 5.23 2.85 -2.49
N PRO A 88 4.20 2.55 -3.31
CA PRO A 88 3.03 3.42 -3.44
C PRO A 88 2.33 3.70 -2.11
N LEU A 89 2.29 2.72 -1.19
CA LEU A 89 1.73 2.90 0.15
C LEU A 89 2.50 3.96 0.94
N PHE A 90 3.84 3.88 0.97
CA PHE A 90 4.68 4.88 1.64
C PHE A 90 4.59 6.26 0.98
N HIS A 91 4.51 6.31 -0.35
CA HIS A 91 4.31 7.56 -1.07
C HIS A 91 3.00 8.23 -0.65
N ASN A 92 1.91 7.46 -0.64
CA ASN A 92 0.60 7.97 -0.27
C ASN A 92 0.51 8.38 1.20
N LEU A 93 1.14 7.62 2.11
CA LEU A 93 1.25 7.98 3.53
C LEU A 93 1.86 9.36 3.73
N LYS A 94 2.99 9.62 3.06
CA LYS A 94 3.72 10.90 3.17
C LYS A 94 2.95 12.04 2.50
N ARG A 95 2.41 11.82 1.30
CA ARG A 95 1.87 12.89 0.45
C ARG A 95 0.38 13.14 0.63
N TRP A 96 -0.43 12.09 0.63
CA TRP A 96 -1.89 12.20 0.57
C TRP A 96 -2.56 12.01 1.94
N TRP A 97 -1.98 11.21 2.84
CA TRP A 97 -2.57 10.97 4.17
C TRP A 97 -2.09 11.94 5.23
N GLY A 98 -1.19 12.87 4.85
CA GLY A 98 -0.75 13.96 5.70
C GLY A 98 0.09 13.51 6.88
N ALA A 99 0.81 12.39 6.76
CA ALA A 99 1.80 11.99 7.76
C ALA A 99 2.85 13.09 8.00
N ASN A 100 3.24 13.80 6.93
CA ASN A 100 4.13 14.96 7.00
C ASN A 100 3.47 16.22 7.62
N ASN A 101 2.14 16.25 7.69
CA ASN A 101 1.38 17.38 8.25
C ASN A 101 1.05 17.19 9.74
N LEU A 102 1.45 16.07 10.33
CA LEU A 102 1.24 15.81 11.76
C LEU A 102 2.24 16.65 12.58
N TRP A 103 1.73 17.63 13.31
CA TRP A 103 2.54 18.57 14.10
C TRP A 103 2.54 18.26 15.61
N GLN A 104 2.35 16.99 15.97
CA GLN A 104 2.20 16.61 17.39
C GLN A 104 3.53 16.64 18.12
N GLN A 105 3.57 17.34 19.24
CA GLN A 105 4.80 17.61 19.99
C GLN A 105 5.35 16.39 20.75
N LYS A 106 4.47 15.48 21.18
CA LYS A 106 4.86 14.26 21.90
C LYS A 106 4.90 13.06 20.96
N ARG A 107 5.95 12.25 21.07
CA ARG A 107 6.14 11.02 20.27
C ARG A 107 4.95 10.07 20.35
N THR A 108 4.44 9.80 21.55
CA THR A 108 3.30 8.89 21.76
C THR A 108 2.02 9.39 21.08
N VAL A 109 1.80 10.71 21.09
CA VAL A 109 0.65 11.33 20.42
C VAL A 109 0.83 11.23 18.91
N LEU A 110 2.03 11.51 18.40
CA LEU A 110 2.35 11.36 16.99
C LEU A 110 2.14 9.92 16.49
N GLU A 111 2.63 8.92 17.25
CA GLU A 111 2.46 7.50 16.97
C GLU A 111 0.97 7.12 16.89
N LEU A 112 0.17 7.56 17.86
CA LEU A 112 -1.28 7.32 17.86
C LEU A 112 -1.96 7.95 16.64
N TRP A 113 -1.64 9.19 16.30
CA TRP A 113 -2.20 9.85 15.13
C TRP A 113 -1.79 9.17 13.82
N MET A 114 -0.56 8.67 13.72
CA MET A 114 -0.13 7.85 12.58
C MET A 114 -0.97 6.58 12.47
N GLN A 115 -1.19 5.86 13.58
CA GLN A 115 -2.02 4.64 13.60
C GLN A 115 -3.46 4.92 13.17
N ILE A 116 -4.07 6.00 13.67
CA ILE A 116 -5.43 6.42 13.28
C ILE A 116 -5.49 6.70 11.78
N ARG A 117 -4.52 7.47 11.24
CA ARG A 117 -4.46 7.80 9.81
C ARG A 117 -4.27 6.57 8.93
N SER A 118 -3.34 5.69 9.29
CA SER A 118 -3.09 4.43 8.57
C SER A 118 -4.33 3.55 8.56
N THR A 119 -4.99 3.39 9.71
CA THR A 119 -6.20 2.57 9.84
C THR A 119 -7.35 3.15 9.02
N ALA A 120 -7.58 4.46 9.09
CA ALA A 120 -8.60 5.14 8.30
C ALA A 120 -8.38 4.93 6.79
N TYR A 121 -7.13 5.00 6.32
CA TYR A 121 -6.84 4.75 4.92
C TYR A 121 -7.07 3.29 4.52
N THR A 122 -6.60 2.33 5.32
CA THR A 122 -6.84 0.91 5.07
C THR A 122 -8.34 0.62 4.98
N LEU A 123 -9.14 1.19 5.88
CA LEU A 123 -10.60 1.06 5.83
C LEU A 123 -11.19 1.59 4.53
N VAL A 124 -10.74 2.75 4.06
CA VAL A 124 -11.20 3.33 2.79
C VAL A 124 -10.80 2.47 1.59
N GLN A 125 -9.59 1.87 1.61
CA GLN A 125 -9.16 0.95 0.56
C GLN A 125 -9.98 -0.33 0.56
N LEU A 126 -10.24 -0.92 1.73
CA LEU A 126 -11.13 -2.08 1.84
C LEU A 126 -12.55 -1.73 1.38
N LEU A 127 -13.04 -0.55 1.72
CA LEU A 127 -14.34 -0.07 1.28
C LEU A 127 -14.39 0.07 -0.25
N SER A 128 -13.31 0.51 -0.89
CA SER A 128 -13.26 0.60 -2.37
C SER A 128 -13.39 -0.75 -3.07
N LEU A 129 -13.08 -1.86 -2.39
CA LEU A 129 -13.23 -3.21 -2.95
C LEU A 129 -14.67 -3.74 -2.87
N VAL A 130 -15.52 -3.15 -2.02
CA VAL A 130 -16.89 -3.63 -1.76
C VAL A 130 -17.98 -2.63 -2.12
N ALA A 131 -17.66 -1.34 -2.19
CA ALA A 131 -18.63 -0.27 -2.36
C ALA A 131 -18.90 0.10 -3.84
N GLU A 132 -18.38 -0.67 -4.81
CA GLU A 132 -18.47 -0.32 -6.24
C GLU A 132 -19.93 -0.14 -6.69
N GLU A 133 -20.83 -1.03 -6.29
CA GLU A 133 -22.26 -0.98 -6.64
C GLU A 133 -23.00 0.20 -5.99
N SER A 134 -22.58 0.61 -4.79
CA SER A 134 -23.23 1.68 -4.01
C SER A 134 -22.61 3.06 -4.25
N PHE A 135 -21.49 3.14 -4.96
CA PHE A 135 -20.74 4.38 -5.12
C PHE A 135 -21.37 5.28 -6.20
N PRO A 136 -21.75 6.53 -5.87
CA PRO A 136 -22.41 7.42 -6.84
C PRO A 136 -21.39 8.08 -7.79
N MET A 137 -20.82 7.30 -8.72
CA MET A 137 -19.74 7.73 -9.63
C MET A 137 -20.11 8.99 -10.43
N THR A 138 -21.36 9.07 -10.90
CA THR A 138 -21.87 10.20 -11.69
C THR A 138 -21.88 11.52 -10.92
N VAL A 139 -21.99 11.47 -9.59
CA VAL A 139 -22.00 12.65 -8.72
C VAL A 139 -20.58 13.01 -8.30
N VAL A 140 -19.78 12.01 -7.91
CA VAL A 140 -18.46 12.25 -7.30
C VAL A 140 -17.38 12.53 -8.34
N ALA A 141 -17.37 11.79 -9.45
CA ALA A 141 -16.34 11.86 -10.47
C ALA A 141 -16.88 11.41 -11.85
N PRO A 142 -17.81 12.17 -12.47
CA PRO A 142 -18.45 11.79 -13.72
C PRO A 142 -17.46 11.57 -14.88
N TRP A 143 -16.34 12.31 -14.90
CA TRP A 143 -15.26 12.14 -15.88
C TRP A 143 -14.48 10.82 -15.74
N ARG A 144 -14.78 10.02 -14.71
CA ARG A 144 -14.17 8.73 -14.41
C ARG A 144 -15.14 7.55 -14.52
N ASN A 145 -16.27 7.75 -15.18
CA ASN A 145 -17.26 6.69 -15.36
C ASN A 145 -16.66 5.46 -16.07
N GLY A 146 -16.95 4.26 -15.56
CA GLY A 146 -16.40 2.98 -16.06
C GLY A 146 -14.96 2.67 -15.65
N GLN A 147 -14.30 3.52 -14.87
CA GLN A 147 -12.99 3.23 -14.27
C GLN A 147 -13.14 2.57 -12.90
N PRO A 148 -12.19 1.72 -12.46
CA PRO A 148 -12.29 1.02 -11.19
C PRO A 148 -12.33 2.01 -10.01
N LEU A 149 -13.18 1.69 -9.03
CA LEU A 149 -13.30 2.46 -7.80
C LEU A 149 -11.97 2.42 -7.02
N THR A 150 -11.49 3.58 -6.58
CA THR A 150 -10.25 3.69 -5.80
C THR A 150 -10.56 4.25 -4.42
N GLY A 151 -9.75 3.90 -3.41
CA GLY A 151 -9.89 4.50 -2.08
C GLY A 151 -9.80 6.03 -2.07
N GLY A 152 -9.09 6.64 -3.03
CA GLY A 152 -9.10 8.10 -3.18
C GLY A 152 -10.50 8.67 -3.47
N LEU A 153 -11.24 8.04 -4.38
CA LEU A 153 -12.61 8.41 -4.72
C LEU A 153 -13.57 8.16 -3.54
N VAL A 154 -13.40 7.04 -2.85
CA VAL A 154 -14.19 6.72 -1.64
C VAL A 154 -13.91 7.74 -0.53
N ALA A 155 -12.65 8.11 -0.28
CA ALA A 155 -12.32 9.16 0.69
C ALA A 155 -12.96 10.51 0.32
N GLN A 156 -12.97 10.87 -0.97
CA GLN A 156 -13.61 12.09 -1.46
C GLN A 156 -15.13 12.05 -1.24
N TRP A 157 -15.77 10.93 -1.57
CA TRP A 157 -17.20 10.75 -1.34
C TRP A 157 -17.56 10.83 0.15
N LEU A 158 -16.86 10.09 1.01
CA LEU A 158 -17.07 10.15 2.47
C LEU A 158 -16.84 11.57 3.00
N ARG A 159 -15.85 12.30 2.45
CA ARG A 159 -15.67 13.71 2.79
C ARG A 159 -16.91 14.52 2.43
N MET A 160 -17.49 14.37 1.24
CA MET A 160 -18.71 15.11 0.88
C MET A 160 -19.89 14.76 1.80
N GLU A 161 -20.09 13.47 2.05
CA GLU A 161 -21.18 12.97 2.90
C GLU A 161 -21.09 13.48 4.34
N PHE A 162 -19.87 13.49 4.90
CA PHE A 162 -19.65 13.87 6.29
C PHE A 162 -19.24 15.33 6.48
N THR A 163 -19.09 16.12 5.39
CA THR A 163 -18.83 17.56 5.53
C THR A 163 -20.10 18.23 6.08
N GLY A 164 -19.92 19.08 7.08
CA GLY A 164 -21.03 19.75 7.77
C GLY A 164 -21.72 18.89 8.85
N VAL A 165 -21.32 17.63 9.04
CA VAL A 165 -21.89 16.77 10.10
C VAL A 165 -21.22 17.08 11.44
N ALA A 166 -22.02 17.48 12.43
CA ALA A 166 -21.52 17.81 13.77
C ALA A 166 -21.45 16.56 14.66
N PHE A 167 -20.48 15.67 14.39
CA PHE A 167 -20.31 14.39 15.12
C PHE A 167 -20.27 14.52 16.65
N ARG A 168 -19.74 15.63 17.17
CA ARG A 168 -19.67 15.86 18.62
C ARG A 168 -21.05 16.06 19.24
N ASP A 169 -22.00 16.61 18.48
CA ASP A 169 -23.36 16.85 18.96
C ASP A 169 -24.20 15.57 18.96
N GLY A 170 -23.87 14.62 18.08
CA GLY A 170 -24.49 13.31 18.04
C GLY A 170 -24.17 12.42 19.25
N PHE A 171 -23.11 12.74 20.01
CA PHE A 171 -22.73 11.98 21.19
C PHE A 171 -23.29 12.57 22.48
N ASN A 172 -24.25 11.88 23.10
CA ASN A 172 -24.74 12.27 24.42
C ASN A 172 -23.82 11.71 25.52
N ARG A 173 -23.01 12.58 26.12
CA ARG A 173 -22.05 12.20 27.18
C ARG A 173 -22.70 11.58 28.42
N LYS A 174 -23.94 11.94 28.75
CA LYS A 174 -24.62 11.42 29.95
C LYS A 174 -25.15 10.01 29.75
N SER A 175 -25.65 9.70 28.55
CA SER A 175 -26.16 8.36 28.23
C SER A 175 -25.13 7.45 27.56
N SER A 176 -24.00 8.00 27.12
CA SER A 176 -23.02 7.32 26.25
C SER A 176 -23.64 6.76 24.94
N ILE A 177 -24.78 7.31 24.52
CA ILE A 177 -25.46 6.92 23.28
C ILE A 177 -25.00 7.87 22.18
N PHE A 178 -24.58 7.28 21.05
CA PHE A 178 -24.30 8.01 19.82
C PHE A 178 -25.52 7.92 18.90
N ALA A 179 -26.12 9.07 18.63
CA ALA A 179 -27.09 9.23 17.56
C ALA A 179 -26.39 9.91 16.38
N PHE A 180 -26.65 9.42 15.17
CA PHE A 180 -26.05 10.02 13.99
C PHE A 180 -26.59 11.45 13.82
N PRO A 181 -25.74 12.50 13.83
CA PRO A 181 -26.22 13.87 13.79
C PRO A 181 -26.67 14.25 12.38
N GLU A 182 -27.67 15.11 12.30
CA GLU A 182 -28.10 15.67 11.01
C GLU A 182 -26.99 16.53 10.39
N GLN A 183 -26.92 16.51 9.07
CA GLN A 183 -26.00 17.35 8.33
C GLN A 183 -26.39 18.82 8.54
N ARG A 184 -25.49 19.63 9.12
CA ARG A 184 -25.69 21.08 9.15
C ARG A 184 -25.53 21.54 7.71
N GLY A 185 -26.62 21.71 6.99
CA GLY A 185 -26.63 21.98 5.55
C GLY A 185 -25.64 23.09 5.17
N ASP A 186 -24.48 22.70 4.68
CA ASP A 186 -23.45 23.64 4.22
C ASP A 186 -23.86 24.11 2.83
N PRO A 187 -24.03 25.42 2.59
CA PRO A 187 -24.35 25.96 1.27
C PRO A 187 -23.36 25.54 0.19
N ARG A 188 -22.11 25.21 0.55
CA ARG A 188 -21.06 24.75 -0.38
C ARG A 188 -21.23 23.30 -0.85
N LEU A 189 -22.11 22.53 -0.22
CA LEU A 189 -22.42 21.15 -0.58
C LEU A 189 -23.72 21.02 -1.39
N ARG A 190 -24.42 22.13 -1.64
CA ARG A 190 -25.54 22.17 -2.58
C ARG A 190 -24.96 22.20 -4.00
N LEU A 191 -24.98 21.03 -4.66
CA LEU A 191 -24.80 20.91 -6.11
C LEU A 191 -25.89 21.71 -6.85
#